data_AF-A0A2V8LH07-F1
#
_entry.id   AF-A0A2V8LH07-F1
#
_cell.length_a   1.000
_cell.length_b   1.000
_cell.length_c   1.000
_cell.angle_alpha   90.00
_cell.angle_beta   90.00
_cell.angle_gamma   90.00
#
_symmetry.space_group_name_H-M   'P 1'
#
loop_
_entity.id
_entity.type
_entity.pdbx_description
1 polymer ?
#
loop_
_entity_poly.entity_id
_entity_poly.type
_entity_poly.pdbx_seq_one_letter_code
_entity_poly.pdbx_strand_id
1 'polypeptide(L)'
;MLPPAARVFSNAHLYIERLKATMNFVFVVEMLTQPAHHFRLTLTLLLFLCLPLTTSAQTSKPSVTFEEVPASKSGITWIHNNAHSSDRYLPETVGAGCAFLDYDNDGWMDIYLV
;
A
#
# COMPACT_ATOMS: atom_id res chain seq x y z
N MET A 1 -12.03 -21.11 14.15
CA MET A 1 -12.99 -19.99 14.34
C MET A 1 -12.25 -18.71 13.90
N LEU A 2 -12.80 -17.97 12.93
CA LEU A 2 -12.24 -16.82 12.13
C LEU A 2 -11.99 -15.52 12.98
N PRO A 3 -11.43 -14.35 12.52
CA PRO A 3 -11.26 -13.78 11.15
C PRO A 3 -9.97 -12.88 10.94
N PRO A 4 -9.91 -11.77 10.14
CA PRO A 4 -9.23 -11.67 8.83
C PRO A 4 -8.25 -10.46 8.61
N ALA A 5 -7.71 -10.36 7.38
CA ALA A 5 -7.15 -9.16 6.66
C ALA A 5 -5.61 -8.97 6.68
N ALA A 6 -4.87 -9.17 5.57
CA ALA A 6 -4.75 -8.39 4.31
C ALA A 6 -3.78 -7.19 4.45
N ARG A 7 -2.87 -6.83 3.53
CA ARG A 7 -2.55 -7.24 2.16
C ARG A 7 -1.23 -6.55 1.72
N VAL A 8 -0.46 -7.27 0.90
CA VAL A 8 0.24 -6.87 -0.34
C VAL A 8 0.12 -5.40 -0.78
N PHE A 9 1.22 -4.74 -1.18
CA PHE A 9 1.44 -4.14 -2.52
C PHE A 9 2.86 -3.60 -2.72
N SER A 10 3.40 -3.84 -3.93
CA SER A 10 4.17 -2.91 -4.81
C SER A 10 5.06 -3.76 -5.74
N ASN A 11 5.23 -3.59 -7.05
CA ASN A 11 4.77 -2.62 -8.06
C ASN A 11 4.74 -3.32 -9.44
N ALA A 12 3.61 -3.89 -9.86
CA ALA A 12 3.40 -4.38 -11.23
C ALA A 12 2.42 -3.52 -12.06
N HIS A 13 1.84 -2.47 -11.44
CA HIS A 13 0.70 -1.74 -12.01
C HIS A 13 1.11 -0.74 -13.11
N LEU A 14 2.30 -0.15 -13.03
CA LEU A 14 2.71 0.91 -13.96
C LEU A 14 3.07 0.41 -15.38
N TYR A 15 3.37 -0.88 -15.56
CA TYR A 15 3.71 -1.45 -16.87
C TYR A 15 2.46 -1.91 -17.66
N ILE A 16 1.44 -2.40 -16.96
CA ILE A 16 0.16 -2.84 -17.55
C ILE A 16 -0.70 -1.66 -17.96
N GLU A 17 -0.69 -0.55 -17.21
CA GLU A 17 -1.44 0.66 -17.56
C GLU A 17 -0.86 1.37 -18.80
N ARG A 18 0.44 1.24 -19.07
CA ARG A 18 1.05 1.71 -20.33
C ARG A 18 0.66 0.85 -21.53
N LEU A 19 0.55 -0.47 -21.38
CA LEU A 19 0.07 -1.38 -22.44
C LEU A 19 -1.42 -1.22 -22.73
N LYS A 20 -2.26 -1.00 -21.70
CA LYS A 20 -3.69 -0.70 -21.86
C LYS A 20 -3.96 0.66 -22.48
N ALA A 21 -3.17 1.69 -22.15
CA ALA A 21 -3.30 3.02 -22.76
C ALA A 21 -2.97 3.00 -24.26
N THR A 22 -1.94 2.25 -24.66
CA THR A 22 -1.58 2.08 -26.08
C THR A 22 -2.62 1.24 -26.85
N MET A 23 -3.18 0.18 -26.23
CA MET A 23 -4.25 -0.61 -26.86
C MET A 23 -5.58 0.14 -26.98
N ASN A 24 -5.96 0.93 -25.97
CA ASN A 24 -7.17 1.76 -26.04
C ASN A 24 -7.04 2.89 -27.07
N PHE A 25 -5.85 3.47 -27.23
CA PHE A 25 -5.63 4.55 -28.21
C PHE A 25 -5.73 4.04 -29.66
N VAL A 26 -5.19 2.85 -29.94
CA VAL A 26 -5.30 2.22 -31.27
C VAL A 26 -6.75 1.84 -31.60
N PHE A 27 -7.49 1.30 -30.62
CA PHE A 27 -8.90 0.93 -30.81
C PHE A 27 -9.82 2.14 -31.02
N VAL A 28 -9.55 3.27 -30.35
CA VAL A 28 -10.32 4.51 -30.50
C VAL A 28 -10.11 5.14 -31.89
N VAL A 29 -8.88 5.12 -32.43
CA VAL A 29 -8.60 5.69 -33.75
C VAL A 29 -9.21 4.85 -34.88
N GLU A 30 -9.21 3.51 -34.74
CA GLU A 30 -9.82 2.61 -35.71
C GLU A 30 -11.37 2.71 -35.68
N MET A 31 -11.96 3.01 -34.53
CA MET A 31 -13.41 3.19 -34.40
C MET A 31 -13.91 4.52 -35.02
N LEU A 32 -13.07 5.56 -35.09
CA LEU A 32 -13.44 6.88 -35.66
C LEU A 32 -13.42 6.92 -37.20
N THR A 33 -12.94 5.87 -37.86
CA THR A 33 -12.76 5.85 -39.32
C THR A 33 -13.76 4.98 -40.08
N GLN A 34 -14.70 4.31 -39.39
CA GLN A 34 -15.69 3.43 -40.02
C GLN A 34 -17.11 4.05 -40.06
N PRO A 35 -17.71 4.25 -41.24
CA PRO A 35 -18.95 5.02 -41.39
C PRO A 35 -20.21 4.36 -40.80
N ALA A 36 -20.16 3.09 -40.41
CA ALA A 36 -21.31 2.32 -39.94
C ALA A 36 -21.66 2.47 -38.44
N HIS A 37 -20.86 3.18 -37.64
CA HIS A 37 -21.03 3.23 -36.18
C HIS A 37 -21.65 4.53 -35.63
N HIS A 38 -21.97 5.51 -36.48
CA HIS A 38 -22.55 6.80 -36.08
C HIS A 38 -23.89 6.67 -35.34
N PHE A 39 -24.68 5.64 -35.65
CA PHE A 39 -25.98 5.40 -35.00
C PHE A 39 -25.85 4.86 -33.56
N ARG A 40 -24.72 4.20 -33.22
CA ARG A 40 -24.48 3.64 -31.88
C ARG A 40 -23.78 4.63 -30.94
N LEU A 41 -23.07 5.61 -31.50
CA LEU A 41 -22.34 6.61 -30.74
C LEU A 41 -23.29 7.63 -30.04
N THR A 42 -24.37 8.02 -30.72
CA THR A 42 -25.37 8.97 -30.19
C THR A 42 -26.20 8.40 -29.04
N LEU A 43 -26.51 7.10 -29.06
CA LEU A 43 -27.28 6.45 -27.98
C LEU A 43 -26.45 6.27 -26.69
N THR A 44 -25.14 6.07 -26.84
CA THR A 44 -24.20 5.90 -25.71
C THR A 44 -23.95 7.22 -25.00
N LEU A 45 -23.89 8.34 -25.73
CA LEU A 45 -23.74 9.68 -25.16
C LEU A 45 -24.95 10.12 -24.32
N LEU A 46 -26.16 9.70 -24.71
CA LEU A 46 -27.41 10.05 -24.01
C LEU A 46 -27.54 9.30 -22.66
N LEU A 47 -27.00 8.08 -22.55
CA LEU A 47 -27.00 7.31 -21.30
C LEU A 47 -26.05 7.87 -20.24
N PHE A 48 -24.93 8.49 -20.65
CA PHE A 48 -23.95 9.09 -19.75
C PHE A 48 -24.40 10.44 -19.16
N LEU A 49 -25.35 11.13 -19.79
CA LEU A 49 -25.86 12.43 -19.33
C LEU A 49 -26.85 12.33 -18.14
N CYS A 50 -27.33 11.12 -17.82
CA CYS A 50 -28.36 10.90 -16.81
C CYS A 50 -27.85 10.28 -15.49
N LEU A 51 -26.53 10.12 -15.30
CA LEU A 51 -26.00 9.73 -13.98
C LEU A 51 -25.83 10.98 -13.10
N PRO A 52 -26.58 11.14 -12.00
CA PRO A 52 -26.21 12.13 -11.00
C PRO A 52 -24.85 11.75 -10.42
N LEU A 53 -23.83 12.57 -10.69
CA LEU A 53 -22.53 12.52 -10.02
C LEU A 53 -22.71 12.95 -8.55
N THR A 54 -23.27 12.07 -7.73
CA THR A 54 -23.28 12.22 -6.27
C THR A 54 -22.26 11.27 -5.69
N THR A 55 -20.98 11.55 -5.96
CA THR A 55 -19.91 10.97 -5.14
C THR A 55 -19.80 11.82 -3.88
N SER A 56 -20.49 11.41 -2.81
CA SER A 56 -20.14 11.88 -1.48
C SER A 56 -18.80 11.24 -1.13
N ALA A 57 -17.72 12.03 -1.13
CA ALA A 57 -16.43 11.60 -0.64
C ALA A 57 -16.53 11.45 0.88
N GLN A 58 -16.92 10.26 1.33
CA GLN A 58 -16.93 9.92 2.74
C GLN A 58 -15.48 9.86 3.22
N THR A 59 -15.06 10.88 3.96
CA THR A 59 -13.77 10.92 4.63
C THR A 59 -13.79 9.88 5.76
N SER A 60 -13.43 8.64 5.42
CA SER A 60 -13.19 7.61 6.43
C SER A 60 -12.07 8.10 7.34
N LYS A 61 -12.34 8.21 8.64
CA LYS A 61 -11.33 8.42 9.68
C LYS A 61 -10.14 7.51 9.39
N PRO A 62 -8.89 8.02 9.37
CA PRO A 62 -7.74 7.17 9.06
C PRO A 62 -7.73 6.00 10.05
N SER A 63 -7.75 4.78 9.51
CA SER A 63 -7.54 3.57 10.28
C SER A 63 -6.18 3.66 10.95
N VAL A 64 -6.10 3.30 12.23
CA VAL A 64 -4.85 3.21 12.97
C VAL A 64 -3.85 2.36 12.16
N THR A 65 -2.69 2.92 11.83
CA THR A 65 -1.66 2.25 11.01
C THR A 65 -0.78 1.31 11.84
N PHE A 66 -0.67 1.56 13.15
CA PHE A 66 0.17 0.80 14.07
C PHE A 66 -0.62 0.46 15.35
N GLU A 67 -0.62 -0.81 15.74
CA GLU A 67 -1.15 -1.28 17.03
C GLU A 67 0.01 -1.47 18.03
N GLU A 68 -0.21 -1.06 19.27
CA GLU A 68 0.70 -1.39 20.37
C GLU A 68 0.44 -2.84 20.84
N VAL A 69 1.47 -3.68 20.79
CA VAL A 69 1.43 -5.05 21.33
C VAL A 69 2.18 -5.07 22.67
N PRO A 70 1.49 -5.25 23.81
CA PRO A 70 2.15 -5.25 25.11
C PRO A 70 3.05 -6.48 25.27
N ALA A 71 4.10 -6.35 26.09
CA ALA A 71 5.03 -7.44 26.40
C ALA A 71 4.33 -8.69 26.96
N SER A 72 3.21 -8.53 27.67
CA SER A 72 2.39 -9.64 28.16
C SER A 72 1.73 -10.47 27.05
N LYS A 73 1.56 -9.90 25.85
CA LYS A 73 0.98 -10.55 24.66
C LYS A 73 2.08 -11.08 23.73
N SER A 74 3.17 -10.34 23.54
CA SER A 74 4.27 -10.75 22.67
C SER A 74 5.27 -11.71 23.33
N GLY A 75 5.40 -11.66 24.66
CA GLY A 75 6.43 -12.38 25.42
C GLY A 75 7.82 -11.75 25.31
N ILE A 76 7.97 -10.60 24.64
CA ILE A 76 9.27 -9.95 24.41
C ILE A 76 9.54 -8.96 25.55
N THR A 77 10.60 -9.22 26.31
CA THR A 77 11.10 -8.32 27.36
C THR A 77 12.55 -7.96 27.08
N TRP A 78 12.84 -6.67 26.89
CA TRP A 78 14.19 -6.18 26.63
C TRP A 78 14.37 -4.76 27.20
N ILE A 79 15.59 -4.44 27.62
CA ILE A 79 15.96 -3.13 28.18
C ILE A 79 17.24 -2.68 27.47
N HIS A 80 17.17 -1.52 26.80
CA HIS A 80 18.37 -0.86 26.28
C HIS A 80 19.19 -0.26 27.43
N ASN A 81 20.48 -0.56 27.47
CA ASN A 81 21.42 0.10 28.37
C ASN A 81 22.47 0.83 27.53
N ASN A 82 22.42 2.15 27.55
CA ASN A 82 23.36 3.00 26.81
C ASN A 82 24.74 3.12 27.48
N ALA A 83 24.99 2.36 28.56
CA ALA A 83 26.23 2.34 29.32
C ALA A 83 26.72 3.73 29.76
N HIS A 84 25.78 4.59 30.16
CA HIS A 84 26.04 5.97 30.56
C HIS A 84 27.23 6.09 31.53
N SER A 85 28.17 6.96 31.18
CA SER A 85 29.37 7.24 31.97
C SER A 85 29.51 8.73 32.30
N SER A 86 30.45 9.08 33.19
CA SER A 86 30.79 10.49 33.45
C SER A 86 31.39 11.18 32.24
N ASP A 87 32.05 10.40 31.39
CA ASP A 87 32.89 10.87 30.30
C ASP A 87 32.07 11.12 29.01
N ARG A 88 30.80 10.66 29.00
CA ARG A 88 29.79 10.95 27.97
C ARG A 88 30.30 10.66 26.56
N TYR A 89 30.73 9.43 26.32
CA TYR A 89 31.22 9.04 25.01
C TYR A 89 30.11 9.09 23.96
N LEU A 90 30.48 9.37 22.70
CA LEU A 90 29.53 9.46 21.60
C LEU A 90 28.59 8.25 21.47
N PRO A 91 29.04 6.99 21.67
CA PRO A 91 28.14 5.83 21.63
C PRO A 91 26.99 5.89 22.64
N GLU A 92 27.15 6.57 23.78
CA GLU A 92 26.11 6.71 24.82
C GLU A 92 24.93 7.60 24.36
N THR A 93 25.15 8.37 23.29
CA THR A 93 24.13 9.24 22.67
C THR A 93 23.34 8.54 21.57
N VAL A 94 23.80 7.36 21.12
CA VAL A 94 23.11 6.56 20.13
C VAL A 94 21.95 5.85 20.83
N GLY A 95 20.73 6.09 20.37
CA GLY A 95 19.53 5.47 20.91
C GLY A 95 19.40 4.00 20.54
N ALA A 96 18.45 3.33 21.19
CA ALA A 96 18.09 1.96 20.87
C ALA A 96 17.59 1.81 19.43
N GLY A 97 17.77 0.62 18.86
CA GLY A 97 17.28 0.27 17.54
C GLY A 97 16.70 -1.15 17.50
N CYS A 98 15.86 -1.40 16.49
CA CYS A 98 15.43 -2.75 16.18
C CYS A 98 15.26 -2.96 14.67
N ALA A 99 15.32 -4.22 14.25
CA ALA A 99 14.98 -4.64 12.90
C ALA A 99 14.24 -5.98 12.94
N PHE A 100 13.29 -6.14 12.02
CA PHE A 100 12.63 -7.40 11.73
C PHE A 100 13.13 -7.89 10.37
N LEU A 101 13.72 -9.07 10.36
CA LEU A 101 14.24 -9.72 9.15
C LEU A 101 14.30 -11.24 9.37
N ASP A 102 14.21 -12.02 8.30
CA ASP A 102 14.56 -13.44 8.32
C ASP A 102 16.08 -13.53 8.04
N TYR A 103 16.87 -13.75 9.09
CA TYR A 103 18.33 -13.64 9.03
C TYR A 103 18.99 -14.88 8.43
N ASP A 104 18.47 -16.08 8.73
CA ASP A 104 19.04 -17.35 8.29
C ASP A 104 18.24 -18.06 7.18
N ASN A 105 17.12 -17.47 6.73
CA ASN A 105 16.21 -17.98 5.70
C ASN A 105 15.47 -19.26 6.10
N ASP A 106 15.17 -19.44 7.38
CA ASP A 106 14.35 -20.56 7.86
C ASP A 106 12.83 -20.32 7.70
N GLY A 107 12.44 -19.11 7.25
CA GLY A 107 11.05 -18.70 7.04
C GLY A 107 10.37 -18.15 8.28
N TRP A 108 11.08 -18.00 9.39
CA TRP A 108 10.63 -17.31 10.59
C TRP A 108 11.15 -15.87 10.58
N MET A 109 10.39 -14.95 11.19
CA MET A 109 10.82 -13.57 11.30
C MET A 109 11.64 -13.39 12.58
N ASP A 110 12.91 -13.03 12.43
CA ASP A 110 13.80 -12.71 13.55
C ASP A 110 13.65 -11.25 13.99
N ILE A 111 14.13 -11.00 15.20
CA ILE A 111 14.18 -9.67 15.80
C ILE A 111 15.63 -9.37 16.21
N TYR A 112 16.19 -8.30 15.67
CA TYR A 112 17.45 -7.73 16.12
C TYR A 112 17.17 -6.51 17.01
N LEU A 113 17.82 -6.42 18.18
CA LEU A 113 17.72 -5.31 19.13
C LEU A 113 19.12 -4.80 19.48
N VAL A 114 19.33 -3.48 19.46
CA VAL A 114 20.60 -2.81 19.80
C VAL A 114 20.35 -1.66 20.77
#